data_AF-A0A524NGP6-F1
#
_entry.id   AF-A0A524NGP6-F1
#
_cell.length_a   1.000
_cell.length_b   1.000
_cell.length_c   1.000
_cell.angle_alpha   90.00
_cell.angle_beta   90.00
_cell.angle_gamma   90.00
#
_symmetry.space_group_name_H-M   'P 1'
#
loop_
_entity.id
_entity.type
_entity.pdbx_description
1 polymer ?
#
loop_
_entity_poly.entity_id
_entity_poly.type
_entity_poly.pdbx_seq_one_letter_code
_entity_poly.pdbx_strand_id
1 'polypeptide(L)'
;MRNIFSTCTPIIVAFFALTILSCTKYQIPGREIAGPGDTEEDEIVSTCNPDTVYFNKDVLPLVVSSCATSGCHDKDSHREGVILTDYTSILRTGGIKPGDPNDSKFLEMLTDNGDDQMPPPPNDAWTSEQIQMMRRWIAQGAKNNACSDGCDMSNVTFSGQIWPMMETYCTGCHSASSASGGIVIAGYDDMVALAGNGSLMGAIRYESGYAKMPPNQQLSECNINLLQKWIDEGFSDL
;
A
#
# COMPACT_ATOMS: atom_id res chain seq x y z
N MET A 1 -42.21 70.14 52.64
CA MET A 1 -40.83 70.62 52.85
C MET A 1 -39.89 69.71 52.07
N ARG A 2 -39.07 70.28 51.18
CA ARG A 2 -37.99 69.59 50.45
C ARG A 2 -36.96 69.08 51.44
N ASN A 3 -36.41 67.88 51.24
CA ASN A 3 -35.12 67.38 51.76
C ASN A 3 -34.73 66.17 50.87
N ILE A 4 -33.90 66.35 49.84
CA ILE A 4 -32.42 66.24 49.79
C ILE A 4 -31.91 64.84 50.18
N PHE A 5 -31.29 64.19 49.19
CA PHE A 5 -30.74 62.83 49.21
C PHE A 5 -29.42 62.73 50.00
N SER A 6 -29.14 61.56 50.59
CA SER A 6 -27.80 61.13 50.98
C SER A 6 -27.60 59.68 50.55
N THR A 7 -26.61 59.42 49.70
CA THR A 7 -26.28 58.08 49.20
C THR A 7 -25.30 57.38 50.15
N CYS A 8 -25.65 56.18 50.60
CA CYS A 8 -24.72 55.26 51.26
C CYS A 8 -24.63 53.97 50.43
N THR A 9 -23.44 53.69 49.90
CA THR A 9 -23.12 52.46 49.18
C THR A 9 -22.79 51.35 50.17
N PRO A 10 -23.46 50.19 50.15
CA PRO A 10 -23.11 49.07 51.01
C PRO A 10 -21.97 48.23 50.41
N ILE A 11 -20.90 48.03 51.18
CA ILE A 11 -19.81 47.08 50.90
C ILE A 11 -20.28 45.70 51.41
N ILE A 12 -20.49 44.76 50.49
CA ILE A 12 -20.85 43.37 50.82
C ILE A 12 -19.55 42.56 50.93
N VAL A 13 -19.18 42.17 52.15
CA VAL A 13 -18.10 41.21 52.42
C VAL A 13 -18.70 39.80 52.41
N ALA A 14 -18.43 39.03 51.36
CA ALA A 14 -18.93 37.66 51.23
C ALA A 14 -18.10 36.68 52.08
N PHE A 15 -18.70 36.14 53.13
CA PHE A 15 -18.18 35.01 53.91
C PHE A 15 -18.34 33.71 53.10
N PHE A 16 -17.23 33.14 52.62
CA PHE A 16 -17.22 31.81 52.00
C PHE A 16 -17.35 30.72 53.08
N ALA A 17 -18.51 30.07 53.13
CA ALA A 17 -18.73 28.88 53.95
C ALA A 17 -18.00 27.68 53.30
N LEU A 18 -17.00 27.15 54.01
CA LEU A 18 -16.21 26.01 53.57
C LEU A 18 -17.01 24.71 53.83
N THR A 19 -17.73 24.22 52.83
CA THR A 19 -18.37 22.89 52.88
C THR A 19 -17.34 21.82 52.53
N ILE A 20 -16.91 21.06 53.54
CA ILE A 20 -16.11 19.85 53.36
C ILE A 20 -16.99 18.72 52.82
N LEU A 21 -16.92 18.47 51.50
CA LEU A 21 -17.44 17.23 50.90
C LEU A 21 -16.52 16.07 51.28
N SER A 22 -17.02 15.16 52.12
CA SER A 22 -16.37 13.88 52.39
C SER A 22 -16.75 12.88 51.29
N CYS A 23 -15.82 12.57 50.39
CA CYS A 23 -15.97 11.51 49.40
C CYS A 23 -15.48 10.17 49.98
N THR A 24 -16.40 9.26 50.30
CA THR A 24 -16.07 7.85 50.51
C THR A 24 -15.75 7.20 49.16
N LYS A 25 -14.56 6.59 49.04
CA LYS A 25 -14.13 5.84 47.86
C LYS A 25 -14.98 4.57 47.70
N TYR A 26 -15.75 4.50 46.61
CA TYR A 26 -16.40 3.28 46.14
C TYR A 26 -15.43 2.56 45.19
N GLN A 27 -15.00 1.35 45.53
CA GLN A 27 -14.17 0.52 44.64
C GLN A 27 -15.09 -0.23 43.67
N ILE A 28 -14.91 0.01 42.37
CA ILE A 28 -15.50 -0.82 41.32
C ILE A 28 -14.58 -2.03 41.11
N PRO A 29 -15.07 -3.27 41.21
CA PRO A 29 -14.27 -4.44 40.94
C PRO A 29 -14.11 -4.61 39.42
N GLY A 30 -12.86 -4.59 38.95
CA GLY A 30 -12.49 -5.01 37.60
C GLY A 30 -12.12 -3.88 36.64
N ARG A 31 -10.90 -3.36 36.79
CA ARG A 31 -9.93 -3.12 35.70
C ARG A 31 -8.60 -2.74 36.35
N GLU A 32 -7.58 -3.58 36.19
CA GLU A 32 -6.20 -3.14 36.42
C GLU A 32 -5.91 -2.01 35.44
N ILE A 33 -5.61 -0.84 35.99
CA ILE A 33 -5.04 0.28 35.24
C ILE A 33 -3.53 0.14 35.35
N ALA A 34 -2.91 -0.26 34.24
CA ALA A 34 -1.48 -0.16 34.03
C ALA A 34 -1.03 1.31 34.24
N GLY A 35 0.18 1.48 34.80
CA GLY A 35 0.74 2.79 35.14
C GLY A 35 1.09 3.63 33.89
N PRO A 36 1.49 4.89 34.06
CA PRO A 36 1.85 5.75 32.94
C PRO A 36 3.25 5.34 32.46
N GLY A 37 3.32 4.47 31.45
CA GLY A 37 4.60 3.91 31.00
C GLY A 37 4.47 2.90 29.88
N ASP A 38 3.60 3.18 28.91
CA ASP A 38 3.35 2.37 27.74
C ASP A 38 3.11 3.37 26.60
N THR A 39 4.22 3.80 25.99
CA THR A 39 4.20 4.17 24.58
C THR A 39 3.63 2.97 23.85
N GLU A 40 2.38 3.07 23.40
CA GLU A 40 1.86 2.22 22.33
C GLU A 40 2.73 2.52 21.10
N GLU A 41 3.85 1.81 21.00
CA GLU A 41 4.42 1.51 19.70
C GLU A 41 3.32 0.77 18.95
N ASP A 42 2.78 1.45 17.95
CA ASP A 42 1.84 0.93 16.97
C ASP A 42 2.53 -0.25 16.27
N GLU A 43 2.51 -1.43 16.90
CA GLU A 43 2.94 -2.66 16.26
C GLU A 43 1.96 -2.89 15.12
N ILE A 44 2.37 -2.48 13.92
CA ILE A 44 1.62 -2.70 12.69
C ILE A 44 1.70 -4.19 12.38
N VAL A 45 0.87 -4.99 13.05
CA VAL A 45 0.78 -6.44 12.87
C VAL A 45 0.16 -6.73 11.51
N SER A 46 0.76 -7.69 10.79
CA SER A 46 0.22 -8.19 9.53
C SER A 46 -1.24 -8.61 9.65
N THR A 47 -2.06 -8.08 8.75
CA THR A 47 -3.46 -8.48 8.55
C THR A 47 -3.60 -9.53 7.46
N CYS A 48 -2.48 -9.95 6.86
CA CYS A 48 -2.47 -10.90 5.75
C CYS A 48 -2.54 -12.34 6.26
N ASN A 49 -3.45 -13.11 5.70
CA ASN A 49 -3.47 -14.55 5.91
C ASN A 49 -2.49 -15.21 4.92
N PRO A 50 -1.52 -16.01 5.38
CA PRO A 50 -0.50 -16.63 4.51
C PRO A 50 -1.09 -17.58 3.46
N ASP A 51 -2.28 -18.11 3.69
CA ASP A 51 -2.97 -18.98 2.73
C ASP A 51 -3.82 -18.20 1.73
N THR A 52 -3.94 -16.88 1.86
CA THR A 52 -4.75 -16.02 0.98
C THR A 52 -3.87 -15.28 -0.01
N VAL A 53 -4.26 -15.32 -1.29
CA VAL A 53 -3.68 -14.44 -2.32
C VAL A 53 -4.52 -13.18 -2.38
N TYR A 54 -3.86 -12.03 -2.30
CA TYR A 54 -4.47 -10.71 -2.30
C TYR A 54 -4.26 -10.04 -3.63
N PHE A 55 -5.37 -9.71 -4.31
CA PHE A 55 -5.31 -9.13 -5.65
C PHE A 55 -4.41 -7.89 -5.74
N ASN A 56 -4.59 -6.94 -4.81
CA ASN A 56 -3.87 -5.67 -4.87
C ASN A 56 -2.37 -5.78 -4.56
N LYS A 57 -1.96 -6.85 -3.86
CA LYS A 57 -0.59 -7.08 -3.43
C LYS A 57 0.15 -8.04 -4.34
N ASP A 58 -0.50 -9.17 -4.68
CA ASP A 58 0.18 -10.30 -5.31
C ASP A 58 -0.12 -10.37 -6.82
N VAL A 59 -1.37 -10.15 -7.24
CA VAL A 59 -1.81 -10.39 -8.62
C VAL A 59 -1.64 -9.16 -9.49
N LEU A 60 -2.23 -8.03 -9.08
CA LEU A 60 -2.30 -6.82 -9.90
C LEU A 60 -0.90 -6.32 -10.29
N PRO A 61 0.08 -6.20 -9.37
CA PRO A 61 1.42 -5.69 -9.73
C PRO A 61 2.08 -6.55 -10.81
N LEU A 62 1.92 -7.87 -10.73
CA LEU A 62 2.50 -8.79 -11.68
C LEU A 62 1.80 -8.74 -13.05
N VAL A 63 0.46 -8.67 -13.06
CA VAL A 63 -0.33 -8.54 -14.29
C VAL A 63 -0.02 -7.22 -15.01
N VAL A 64 0.03 -6.10 -14.29
CA VAL A 64 0.23 -4.79 -14.93
C VAL A 64 1.65 -4.62 -15.47
N SER A 65 2.64 -5.17 -14.76
CA SER A 65 4.04 -5.09 -15.15
C SER A 65 4.40 -6.00 -16.33
N SER A 66 3.70 -7.13 -16.47
CA SER A 66 4.00 -8.13 -17.51
C SER A 66 3.11 -8.03 -18.74
N CYS A 67 1.86 -7.57 -18.58
CA CYS A 67 0.83 -7.71 -19.61
C CYS A 67 0.17 -6.38 -19.99
N ALA A 68 -0.07 -5.49 -19.01
CA ALA A 68 -0.78 -4.23 -19.24
C ALA A 68 0.12 -3.10 -19.76
N THR A 69 0.99 -3.44 -20.72
CA THR A 69 1.97 -2.54 -21.33
C THR A 69 1.48 -1.99 -22.67
N SER A 70 2.06 -0.88 -23.12
CA SER A 70 1.72 -0.24 -24.39
C SER A 70 1.99 -1.17 -25.57
N GLY A 71 0.99 -1.32 -26.45
CA GLY A 71 0.97 -2.27 -27.55
C GLY A 71 0.54 -3.69 -27.17
N CYS A 72 0.28 -3.96 -25.89
CA CYS A 72 -0.11 -5.27 -25.37
C CYS A 72 -1.53 -5.26 -24.82
N HIS A 73 -1.74 -5.23 -23.49
CA HIS A 73 -3.07 -5.30 -22.87
C HIS A 73 -3.33 -4.13 -21.92
N ASP A 74 -2.84 -2.93 -22.27
CA ASP A 74 -3.10 -1.69 -21.54
C ASP A 74 -4.52 -1.15 -21.80
N LYS A 75 -4.81 0.08 -21.38
CA LYS A 75 -6.14 0.69 -21.60
C LYS A 75 -6.32 1.20 -23.03
N ASP A 76 -5.26 1.72 -23.65
CA ASP A 76 -5.37 2.57 -24.84
C ASP A 76 -5.05 1.83 -26.15
N SER A 77 -4.09 0.91 -26.10
CA SER A 77 -3.52 0.21 -27.26
C SER A 77 -3.70 -1.32 -27.20
N HIS A 78 -4.60 -1.77 -26.32
CA HIS A 78 -4.86 -3.19 -26.09
C HIS A 78 -5.13 -3.99 -27.36
N ARG A 79 -4.54 -5.18 -27.40
CA ARG A 79 -4.75 -6.21 -28.39
C ARG A 79 -5.95 -7.08 -28.01
N GLU A 80 -6.68 -7.51 -29.03
CA GLU A 80 -7.75 -8.51 -28.93
C GLU A 80 -8.89 -8.15 -27.96
N GLY A 81 -9.06 -6.86 -27.65
CA GLY A 81 -10.09 -6.41 -26.71
C GLY A 81 -9.79 -6.71 -25.24
N VAL A 82 -8.57 -7.16 -24.91
CA VAL A 82 -8.18 -7.58 -23.57
C VAL A 82 -7.45 -6.45 -22.85
N ILE A 83 -8.00 -6.00 -21.72
CA ILE A 83 -7.49 -4.90 -20.91
C ILE A 83 -7.19 -5.43 -19.50
N LEU A 84 -5.93 -5.34 -19.08
CA LEU A 84 -5.42 -5.94 -17.85
C LEU A 84 -4.92 -4.90 -16.83
N THR A 85 -5.42 -3.66 -16.91
CA THR A 85 -4.94 -2.54 -16.09
C THR A 85 -5.53 -2.49 -14.68
N ASP A 86 -6.71 -3.07 -14.45
CA ASP A 86 -7.41 -3.00 -13.18
C ASP A 86 -8.28 -4.24 -12.92
N TYR A 87 -8.77 -4.39 -11.68
CA TYR A 87 -9.60 -5.53 -11.28
C TYR A 87 -10.80 -5.77 -12.20
N THR A 88 -11.51 -4.70 -12.56
CA THR A 88 -12.75 -4.79 -13.31
C THR A 88 -12.47 -5.21 -14.74
N SER A 89 -11.42 -4.65 -15.35
CA SER A 89 -11.01 -4.98 -16.71
C SER A 89 -10.46 -6.41 -16.79
N ILE A 90 -9.66 -6.84 -15.80
CA ILE A 90 -9.10 -8.20 -15.71
C ILE A 90 -10.20 -9.24 -15.64
N LEU A 91 -11.20 -9.07 -14.75
CA LEU A 91 -12.31 -10.04 -14.68
C LEU A 91 -13.19 -10.01 -15.93
N ARG A 92 -13.42 -8.85 -16.52
CA ARG A 92 -14.32 -8.69 -17.66
C ARG A 92 -13.71 -9.21 -18.98
N THR A 93 -12.42 -9.03 -19.18
CA THR A 93 -11.76 -9.23 -20.48
C THR A 93 -10.64 -10.25 -20.47
N GLY A 94 -10.02 -10.51 -19.31
CA GLY A 94 -8.90 -11.44 -19.19
C GLY A 94 -9.29 -12.93 -19.24
N GLY A 95 -10.58 -13.25 -19.36
CA GLY A 95 -11.04 -14.64 -19.37
C GLY A 95 -10.82 -15.36 -18.03
N ILE A 96 -10.98 -14.64 -16.92
CA ILE A 96 -10.94 -15.19 -15.58
C ILE A 96 -12.30 -15.78 -15.22
N LYS A 97 -12.34 -17.03 -14.77
CA LYS A 97 -13.52 -17.67 -14.21
C LYS A 97 -13.34 -17.87 -12.70
N PRO A 98 -13.89 -16.98 -11.86
CA PRO A 98 -13.76 -17.08 -10.42
C PRO A 98 -14.17 -18.47 -9.89
N GLY A 99 -13.30 -19.09 -9.10
CA GLY A 99 -13.49 -20.42 -8.54
C GLY A 99 -13.11 -21.58 -9.45
N ASP A 100 -12.78 -21.33 -10.72
CA ASP A 100 -12.46 -22.38 -11.69
C ASP A 100 -11.19 -22.03 -12.51
N PRO A 101 -10.00 -22.34 -11.96
CA PRO A 101 -8.75 -22.06 -12.64
C PRO A 101 -8.55 -22.87 -13.94
N ASN A 102 -9.17 -24.04 -14.06
CA ASN A 102 -8.97 -24.91 -15.22
C ASN A 102 -9.79 -24.47 -16.43
N ASP A 103 -10.86 -23.71 -16.21
CA ASP A 103 -11.69 -23.10 -17.25
C ASP A 103 -11.47 -21.57 -17.32
N SER A 104 -10.28 -21.11 -16.93
CA SER A 104 -9.86 -19.72 -17.04
C SER A 104 -8.86 -19.56 -18.19
N LYS A 105 -9.27 -18.90 -19.27
CA LYS A 105 -8.43 -18.61 -20.45
C LYS A 105 -7.13 -17.90 -20.09
N PHE A 106 -7.11 -17.05 -19.06
CA PHE A 106 -5.88 -16.40 -18.61
C PHE A 106 -4.77 -17.40 -18.28
N LEU A 107 -5.10 -18.50 -17.59
CA LEU A 107 -4.12 -19.52 -17.23
C LEU A 107 -3.73 -20.40 -18.41
N GLU A 108 -4.66 -20.65 -19.33
CA GLU A 108 -4.37 -21.32 -20.61
C GLU A 108 -3.27 -20.56 -21.35
N MET A 109 -3.45 -19.26 -21.57
CA MET A 109 -2.49 -18.40 -22.29
C MET A 109 -1.12 -18.30 -21.59
N LEU A 110 -1.08 -18.33 -20.26
CA LEU A 110 0.18 -18.34 -19.49
C LEU A 110 0.95 -19.67 -19.59
N THR A 111 0.28 -20.77 -19.93
CA THR A 111 0.88 -22.11 -19.99
C THR A 111 0.98 -22.68 -21.39
N ASP A 112 0.49 -21.94 -22.38
CA ASP A 112 0.64 -22.26 -23.80
C ASP A 112 2.13 -22.22 -24.19
N ASN A 113 2.51 -23.06 -25.15
CA ASN A 113 3.88 -23.18 -25.66
C ASN A 113 3.97 -23.03 -27.19
N GLY A 114 2.91 -22.52 -27.80
CA GLY A 114 2.78 -22.21 -29.22
C GLY A 114 2.70 -20.71 -29.48
N ASP A 115 2.04 -20.35 -30.58
CA ASP A 115 1.98 -18.97 -31.07
C ASP A 115 1.12 -18.04 -30.20
N ASP A 116 0.27 -18.61 -29.34
CA ASP A 116 -0.65 -17.88 -28.47
C ASP A 116 -0.10 -17.67 -27.04
N GLN A 117 1.13 -18.09 -26.77
CA GLN A 117 1.79 -17.92 -25.46
C GLN A 117 1.84 -16.44 -25.05
N MET A 118 1.45 -16.18 -23.80
CA MET A 118 1.53 -14.86 -23.16
C MET A 118 2.34 -14.91 -21.86
N PRO A 119 3.22 -13.93 -21.58
CA PRO A 119 3.69 -12.89 -22.49
C PRO A 119 4.37 -13.46 -23.75
N PRO A 120 4.22 -12.83 -24.92
CA PRO A 120 4.81 -13.35 -26.15
C PRO A 120 6.33 -13.11 -26.14
N PRO A 121 7.14 -14.02 -26.73
CA PRO A 121 8.56 -13.78 -26.93
C PRO A 121 8.80 -12.45 -27.66
N PRO A 122 9.84 -11.68 -27.28
CA PRO A 122 10.95 -12.03 -26.39
C PRO A 122 10.72 -11.73 -24.90
N ASN A 123 9.49 -11.42 -24.48
CA ASN A 123 9.22 -11.15 -23.07
C ASN A 123 9.32 -12.43 -22.24
N ASP A 124 9.76 -12.30 -20.99
CA ASP A 124 9.92 -13.44 -20.10
C ASP A 124 8.56 -14.04 -19.71
N ALA A 125 8.48 -15.36 -19.76
CA ALA A 125 7.33 -16.10 -19.26
C ALA A 125 7.27 -16.01 -17.72
N TRP A 126 6.07 -16.10 -17.16
CA TRP A 126 5.91 -16.18 -15.72
C TRP A 126 6.50 -17.47 -15.16
N THR A 127 7.06 -17.41 -13.95
CA THR A 127 7.59 -18.59 -13.27
C THR A 127 6.47 -19.52 -12.82
N SER A 128 6.80 -20.77 -12.49
CA SER A 128 5.86 -21.74 -11.92
C SER A 128 5.18 -21.21 -10.64
N GLU A 129 5.87 -20.40 -9.85
CA GLU A 129 5.38 -19.84 -8.59
C GLU A 129 4.36 -18.73 -8.88
N GLN A 130 4.66 -17.86 -9.84
CA GLN A 130 3.75 -16.81 -10.31
C GLN A 130 2.45 -17.38 -10.89
N ILE A 131 2.56 -18.42 -11.73
CA ILE A 131 1.41 -19.14 -12.28
C ILE A 131 0.60 -19.82 -11.17
N GLN A 132 1.25 -20.42 -10.17
CA GLN A 132 0.58 -21.03 -9.02
C GLN A 132 -0.14 -19.99 -8.14
N MET A 133 0.44 -18.81 -7.95
CA MET A 133 -0.18 -17.69 -7.24
C MET A 133 -1.46 -17.23 -7.95
N MET A 134 -1.40 -17.06 -9.28
CA MET A 134 -2.58 -16.74 -10.08
C MET A 134 -3.66 -17.82 -10.00
N ARG A 135 -3.27 -19.10 -10.13
CA ARG A 135 -4.18 -20.25 -9.97
C ARG A 135 -4.87 -20.25 -8.62
N ARG A 136 -4.13 -19.98 -7.54
CA ARG A 136 -4.67 -19.92 -6.18
C ARG A 136 -5.66 -18.75 -6.03
N TRP A 137 -5.33 -17.55 -6.52
CA TRP A 137 -6.24 -16.42 -6.47
C TRP A 137 -7.56 -16.69 -7.20
N ILE A 138 -7.51 -17.28 -8.39
CA ILE A 138 -8.71 -17.68 -9.13
C ILE A 138 -9.51 -18.71 -8.33
N ALA A 139 -8.87 -19.74 -7.78
CA ALA A 139 -9.52 -20.76 -6.96
C ALA A 139 -10.19 -20.16 -5.70
N GLN A 140 -9.64 -19.09 -5.15
CA GLN A 140 -10.19 -18.35 -4.01
C GLN A 140 -11.35 -17.40 -4.39
N GLY A 141 -11.81 -17.47 -5.64
CA GLY A 141 -12.93 -16.69 -6.15
C GLY A 141 -12.52 -15.35 -6.74
N ALA A 142 -11.24 -15.17 -7.11
CA ALA A 142 -10.72 -13.99 -7.80
C ALA A 142 -11.20 -12.66 -7.17
N LYS A 143 -11.06 -12.55 -5.84
CA LYS A 143 -11.59 -11.42 -5.07
C LYS A 143 -10.73 -10.17 -5.29
N ASN A 144 -11.36 -8.99 -5.29
CA ASN A 144 -10.64 -7.72 -5.14
C ASN A 144 -10.31 -7.48 -3.66
N ASN A 145 -9.44 -8.32 -3.11
CA ASN A 145 -9.00 -8.24 -1.72
C ASN A 145 -7.65 -7.52 -1.60
N ALA A 146 -7.43 -6.96 -0.43
CA ALA A 146 -6.16 -6.39 0.00
C ALA A 146 -5.93 -6.79 1.45
N CYS A 147 -4.68 -6.75 1.87
CA CYS A 147 -4.29 -6.78 3.26
C CYS A 147 -3.12 -5.83 3.45
N SER A 148 -2.92 -5.38 4.68
CA SER A 148 -1.68 -4.75 5.11
C SER A 148 -0.78 -5.85 5.66
N ASP A 149 0.40 -6.04 5.09
CA ASP A 149 1.37 -7.05 5.52
C ASP A 149 1.98 -6.80 6.89
N GLY A 150 1.56 -5.74 7.57
CA GLY A 150 2.30 -5.23 8.70
C GLY A 150 3.53 -4.55 8.14
N CYS A 151 3.58 -3.23 8.28
CA CYS A 151 4.77 -2.51 7.85
C CYS A 151 5.80 -2.74 8.94
N ASP A 152 6.62 -3.77 8.79
CA ASP A 152 7.79 -3.90 9.64
C ASP A 152 8.77 -2.78 9.30
N MET A 153 8.60 -1.68 10.02
CA MET A 153 9.45 -0.50 9.97
C MET A 153 10.51 -0.54 11.08
N SER A 154 10.75 -1.69 11.73
CA SER A 154 11.74 -1.78 12.81
C SER A 154 13.17 -1.75 12.25
N ASN A 155 13.41 -2.38 11.10
CA ASN A 155 14.70 -2.41 10.43
C ASN A 155 14.53 -2.41 8.91
N VAL A 156 14.48 -1.22 8.29
CA VAL A 156 14.27 -1.10 6.84
C VAL A 156 15.61 -1.03 6.13
N THR A 157 15.89 -2.03 5.29
CA THR A 157 17.12 -2.08 4.51
C THR A 157 16.81 -2.19 3.03
N PHE A 158 17.77 -1.79 2.20
CA PHE A 158 17.62 -1.88 0.76
C PHE A 158 17.35 -3.32 0.33
N SER A 159 18.21 -4.24 0.74
CA SER A 159 18.11 -5.66 0.37
C SER A 159 16.92 -6.37 1.01
N GLY A 160 16.47 -5.95 2.20
CA GLY A 160 15.43 -6.63 2.97
C GLY A 160 14.02 -6.29 2.50
N GLN A 161 13.70 -5.00 2.35
CA GLN A 161 12.33 -4.54 2.09
C GLN A 161 12.20 -3.72 0.81
N ILE A 162 13.21 -2.90 0.47
CA ILE A 162 13.08 -1.96 -0.65
C ILE A 162 13.25 -2.66 -1.99
N TRP A 163 14.28 -3.48 -2.16
CA TRP A 163 14.56 -4.14 -3.43
C TRP A 163 13.46 -5.15 -3.82
N PRO A 164 12.97 -6.03 -2.93
CA PRO A 164 11.83 -6.89 -3.27
C PRO A 164 10.59 -6.10 -3.69
N MET A 165 10.37 -4.92 -3.11
CA MET A 165 9.31 -4.01 -3.54
C MET A 165 9.57 -3.47 -4.94
N MET A 166 10.80 -3.08 -5.28
CA MET A 166 11.12 -2.60 -6.63
C MET A 166 10.93 -3.72 -7.67
N GLU A 167 11.36 -4.94 -7.35
CA GLU A 167 11.14 -6.11 -8.22
C GLU A 167 9.66 -6.39 -8.45
N THR A 168 8.84 -6.22 -7.42
CA THR A 168 7.40 -6.50 -7.48
C THR A 168 6.62 -5.42 -8.23
N TYR A 169 6.93 -4.15 -8.00
CA TYR A 169 6.07 -3.03 -8.42
C TYR A 169 6.67 -2.14 -9.51
N CYS A 170 7.99 -2.17 -9.73
CA CYS A 170 8.69 -1.14 -10.51
C CYS A 170 9.46 -1.71 -11.72
N THR A 171 10.23 -2.78 -11.54
CA THR A 171 11.23 -3.22 -12.54
C THR A 171 10.64 -3.80 -13.83
N GLY A 172 9.38 -4.23 -13.85
CA GLY A 172 8.74 -4.66 -15.11
C GLY A 172 8.68 -3.55 -16.17
N CYS A 173 8.59 -2.29 -15.73
CA CYS A 173 8.62 -1.12 -16.62
C CYS A 173 9.89 -0.27 -16.46
N HIS A 174 10.71 -0.49 -15.44
CA HIS A 174 11.91 0.28 -15.13
C HIS A 174 13.16 -0.61 -14.98
N SER A 175 13.34 -1.60 -15.84
CA SER A 175 14.53 -2.46 -15.88
C SER A 175 15.46 -2.09 -17.03
N ALA A 176 16.61 -2.75 -17.11
CA ALA A 176 17.55 -2.57 -18.22
C ALA A 176 16.95 -2.96 -19.59
N SER A 177 16.01 -3.91 -19.62
CA SER A 177 15.30 -4.36 -20.83
C SER A 177 14.04 -3.54 -21.13
N SER A 178 13.50 -2.84 -20.13
CA SER A 178 12.27 -2.03 -20.24
C SER A 178 12.48 -0.73 -19.45
N ALA A 179 12.98 0.31 -20.12
CA ALA A 179 13.37 1.59 -19.49
C ALA A 179 12.29 2.67 -19.70
N SER A 180 11.09 2.46 -19.16
CA SER A 180 9.98 3.41 -19.31
C SER A 180 10.36 4.78 -18.78
N GLY A 181 10.09 5.82 -19.56
CA GLY A 181 10.48 7.20 -19.22
C GLY A 181 11.99 7.44 -19.18
N GLY A 182 12.81 6.52 -19.72
CA GLY A 182 14.27 6.60 -19.67
C GLY A 182 14.87 6.28 -18.30
N ILE A 183 14.08 5.69 -17.40
CA ILE A 183 14.50 5.34 -16.03
C ILE A 183 14.79 3.84 -15.97
N VAL A 184 15.96 3.50 -15.46
CA VAL A 184 16.39 2.13 -15.16
C VAL A 184 16.64 2.02 -13.65
N ILE A 185 16.10 0.96 -13.05
CA ILE A 185 16.29 0.57 -11.66
C ILE A 185 16.94 -0.82 -11.70
N ALA A 186 18.26 -0.86 -11.69
CA ALA A 186 19.05 -2.09 -11.73
C ALA A 186 19.66 -2.45 -10.37
N GLY A 187 19.71 -1.52 -9.42
CA GLY A 187 20.19 -1.79 -8.07
C GLY A 187 20.20 -0.57 -7.15
N TYR A 188 21.00 -0.68 -6.10
CA TYR A 188 21.09 0.28 -5.00
C TYR A 188 21.39 1.71 -5.48
N ASP A 189 22.42 1.89 -6.32
CA ASP A 189 22.87 3.20 -6.77
C ASP A 189 21.78 3.97 -7.54
N ASP A 190 21.00 3.27 -8.38
CA ASP A 190 19.89 3.86 -9.13
C ASP A 190 18.78 4.32 -8.17
N MET A 191 18.48 3.49 -7.17
CA MET A 191 17.47 3.81 -6.16
C MET A 191 17.88 4.99 -5.29
N VAL A 192 19.14 5.06 -4.85
CA VAL A 192 19.68 6.22 -4.12
C VAL A 192 19.59 7.48 -4.96
N ALA A 193 19.91 7.43 -6.25
CA ALA A 193 19.83 8.58 -7.13
C ALA A 193 18.39 9.09 -7.30
N LEU A 194 17.43 8.20 -7.54
CA LEU A 194 16.00 8.54 -7.70
C LEU A 194 15.37 9.03 -6.40
N ALA A 195 15.74 8.42 -5.28
CA ALA A 195 15.24 8.81 -3.96
C ALA A 195 15.85 10.14 -3.49
N GLY A 196 17.17 10.30 -3.63
CA GLY A 196 17.90 11.49 -3.19
C GLY A 196 17.55 12.77 -3.95
N ASN A 197 17.09 12.66 -5.20
CA ASN A 197 16.61 13.82 -5.96
C ASN A 197 15.08 14.07 -5.82
N GLY A 198 14.39 13.27 -5.01
CA GLY A 198 12.95 13.39 -4.72
C GLY A 198 12.03 12.86 -5.82
N SER A 199 12.55 12.43 -6.98
CA SER A 199 11.73 11.94 -8.09
C SER A 199 10.95 10.68 -7.74
N LEU A 200 11.56 9.78 -6.96
CA LEU A 200 10.89 8.57 -6.50
C LEU A 200 9.65 8.90 -5.66
N MET A 201 9.82 9.69 -4.59
CA MET A 201 8.72 10.03 -3.68
C MET A 201 7.64 10.85 -4.37
N GLY A 202 8.03 11.83 -5.20
CA GLY A 202 7.07 12.62 -5.97
C GLY A 202 6.23 11.77 -6.92
N ALA A 203 6.84 10.79 -7.60
CA ALA A 203 6.15 9.89 -8.51
C ALA A 203 5.22 8.91 -7.80
N ILE A 204 5.65 8.29 -6.69
CA ILE A 204 4.84 7.28 -5.97
C ILE A 204 3.77 7.89 -5.07
N ARG A 205 3.93 9.14 -4.63
CA ARG A 205 2.90 9.90 -3.89
C ARG A 205 1.92 10.64 -4.80
N TYR A 206 2.11 10.57 -6.13
CA TYR A 206 1.32 11.28 -7.14
C TYR A 206 1.34 12.80 -6.95
N GLU A 207 2.49 13.34 -6.58
CA GLU A 207 2.66 14.77 -6.34
C GLU A 207 2.59 15.58 -7.64
N SER A 208 2.13 16.83 -7.53
CA SER A 208 2.03 17.73 -8.68
C SER A 208 3.42 17.99 -9.27
N GLY A 209 3.55 17.79 -10.59
CA GLY A 209 4.82 17.96 -11.31
C GLY A 209 5.58 16.66 -11.56
N TYR A 210 5.12 15.54 -11.02
CA TYR A 210 5.68 14.21 -11.27
C TYR A 210 4.73 13.33 -12.08
N ALA A 211 5.29 12.39 -12.84
CA ALA A 211 4.49 11.33 -13.45
C ALA A 211 3.95 10.41 -12.35
N LYS A 212 2.67 10.04 -12.44
CA LYS A 212 2.04 9.13 -11.48
C LYS A 212 2.55 7.72 -11.71
N MET A 213 3.25 7.15 -10.73
CA MET A 213 3.81 5.81 -10.82
C MET A 213 3.49 4.97 -9.57
N PRO A 214 3.10 3.69 -9.70
CA PRO A 214 2.71 3.03 -10.95
C PRO A 214 1.47 3.68 -11.60
N PRO A 215 1.31 3.69 -12.93
CA PRO A 215 0.27 4.50 -13.58
C PRO A 215 -1.16 4.05 -13.29
N ASN A 216 -1.36 2.76 -13.01
CA ASN A 216 -2.70 2.16 -12.86
C ASN A 216 -3.14 2.04 -11.40
N GLN A 217 -2.22 1.96 -10.45
CA GLN A 217 -2.52 1.78 -9.04
C GLN A 217 -1.36 2.31 -8.20
N GLN A 218 -1.67 3.24 -7.29
CA GLN A 218 -0.69 3.77 -6.35
C GLN A 218 -0.28 2.66 -5.37
N LEU A 219 0.98 2.70 -4.92
CA LEU A 219 1.46 1.86 -3.83
C LEU A 219 0.62 2.08 -2.56
N SER A 220 0.56 1.08 -1.70
CA SER A 220 -0.05 1.23 -0.38
C SER A 220 0.74 2.26 0.46
N GLU A 221 0.07 2.94 1.39
CA GLU A 221 0.75 3.89 2.28
C GLU A 221 1.88 3.21 3.07
N CYS A 222 1.71 1.93 3.39
CA CYS A 222 2.74 1.09 4.00
C CYS A 222 4.04 1.06 3.18
N ASN A 223 3.93 0.72 1.90
CA ASN A 223 5.07 0.63 0.98
C ASN A 223 5.73 1.99 0.78
N ILE A 224 4.92 3.05 0.67
CA ILE A 224 5.42 4.41 0.56
C ILE A 224 6.17 4.81 1.83
N ASN A 225 5.70 4.42 3.01
CA ASN A 225 6.36 4.73 4.27
C ASN A 225 7.64 3.92 4.50
N LEU A 226 7.72 2.68 4.02
CA LEU A 226 8.99 1.93 4.00
C LEU A 226 10.05 2.67 3.17
N LEU A 227 9.69 3.13 1.97
CA LEU A 227 10.58 3.93 1.13
C LEU A 227 10.98 5.24 1.81
N GLN A 228 10.01 5.95 2.41
CA GLN A 228 10.29 7.19 3.14
C GLN A 228 11.26 6.94 4.30
N LYS A 229 11.02 5.91 5.10
CA LYS A 229 11.88 5.57 6.24
C LYS A 229 13.29 5.22 5.79
N TRP A 230 13.45 4.42 4.73
CA TRP A 230 14.76 4.09 4.17
C TRP A 230 15.53 5.34 3.72
N ILE A 231 14.83 6.33 3.14
CA ILE A 231 15.40 7.63 2.76
C ILE A 231 15.82 8.42 4.01
N ASP A 232 14.94 8.50 5.00
CA ASP A 232 15.17 9.26 6.24
C ASP A 232 16.33 8.67 7.06
N GLU A 233 16.56 7.36 6.98
CA GLU A 233 17.67 6.65 7.62
C GLU A 233 18.98 6.69 6.81
N GLY A 234 19.00 7.39 5.68
CA GLY A 234 20.21 7.62 4.89
C GLY A 234 20.59 6.45 3.97
N PHE A 235 19.58 5.74 3.44
CA PHE A 235 19.75 4.67 2.45
C PHE A 235 20.44 3.41 2.99
N SER A 236 20.01 2.86 4.12
CA SER A 236 20.63 1.63 4.67
C SER A 236 20.62 0.45 3.68
N ASP A 237 21.75 -0.21 3.46
CA ASP A 237 21.88 -1.33 2.49
C ASP A 237 21.58 -2.72 3.12
N LEU A 238 22.06 -2.94 4.37
CA LEU A 238 22.03 -4.20 5.12
C LEU A 238 21.71 -4.00 6.60
#